data_AF-A0AAJ1AJR0-F1
#
_entry.id   AF-A0AAJ1AJR0-F1
#
_cell.length_a   1.000
_cell.length_b   1.000
_cell.length_c   1.000
_cell.angle_alpha   90.00
_cell.angle_beta   90.00
_cell.angle_gamma   90.00
#
_symmetry.space_group_name_H-M   'P 1'
#
loop_
_entity.id
_entity.type
_entity.pdbx_description
1 polymer ?
#
loop_
_entity_poly.entity_id
_entity_poly.type
_entity_poly.pdbx_seq_one_letter_code
_entity_poly.pdbx_strand_id
1 'polypeptide(L)'
;MQDFIRLKSLLSVVLKSGLPAKGYFRVGLFLLAALIVQQSTGWQWTLLTGLQDDNTYKLTTGFGLLALILYQWRFSVKRAQGEQRKAATMMGRHKLFGALFPLFFLSHSQILGYGYLGILSLTLLLAFLTGLFNFQIVTIHKSWYRPAWISAHVGLSMALLLLMAYHVYIDYAFK
;
A
#
# COMPACT_ATOMS: atom_id res chain seq x y z
N MET A 1 -24.19 13.50 -19.74
CA MET A 1 -23.48 14.59 -19.00
C MET A 1 -23.75 14.56 -17.50
N GLN A 2 -24.99 14.31 -17.04
CA GLN A 2 -25.33 14.18 -15.61
C GLN A 2 -24.62 13.01 -14.89
N ASP A 3 -24.39 11.88 -15.56
CA ASP A 3 -23.68 10.73 -14.96
C ASP A 3 -22.21 11.01 -14.65
N PHE A 4 -21.56 11.81 -15.50
CA PHE A 4 -20.18 12.22 -15.29
C PHE A 4 -20.03 13.14 -14.07
N ILE A 5 -21.02 14.02 -13.84
CA ILE A 5 -21.08 14.90 -12.66
C ILE A 5 -21.32 14.08 -11.39
N ARG A 6 -22.22 13.07 -11.45
CA ARG A 6 -22.43 12.13 -10.33
C ARG A 6 -21.17 11.32 -10.02
N LEU A 7 -20.48 10.79 -11.04
CA LEU A 7 -19.24 10.04 -10.86
C LEU A 7 -18.15 10.91 -10.20
N LYS A 8 -17.97 12.14 -10.69
CA LYS A 8 -17.00 13.09 -10.12
C LYS A 8 -17.33 13.47 -8.68
N SER A 9 -18.62 13.67 -8.37
CA SER A 9 -19.10 13.93 -7.01
C SER A 9 -18.85 12.74 -6.08
N LEU A 10 -19.19 11.52 -6.51
CA LEU A 10 -18.94 10.28 -5.78
C LEU A 10 -17.45 10.05 -5.53
N LEU A 11 -16.60 10.23 -6.55
CA LEU A 11 -15.15 10.14 -6.41
C LEU A 11 -14.63 11.17 -5.41
N SER A 12 -15.10 12.43 -5.48
CA SER A 12 -14.75 13.50 -4.52
C SER A 12 -15.11 13.12 -3.09
N VAL A 13 -16.32 12.58 -2.88
CA VAL A 13 -16.78 12.16 -1.56
C VAL A 13 -15.94 10.98 -1.07
N VAL A 14 -15.74 9.94 -1.88
CA VAL A 14 -14.91 8.77 -1.53
C VAL A 14 -13.46 9.15 -1.24
N LEU A 15 -12.88 10.09 -1.98
CA LEU A 15 -11.52 10.60 -1.73
C LEU A 15 -11.45 11.42 -0.44
N LYS A 16 -12.51 12.17 -0.08
CA LYS A 16 -12.55 12.98 1.15
C LYS A 16 -12.85 12.15 2.40
N SER A 17 -13.81 11.23 2.35
CA SER A 17 -14.28 10.45 3.50
C SER A 17 -13.63 9.06 3.63
N GLY A 18 -12.99 8.56 2.57
CA GLY A 18 -12.61 7.14 2.45
C GLY A 18 -13.81 6.23 2.20
N LEU A 19 -13.54 4.95 1.91
CA LEU A 19 -14.58 3.92 1.83
C LEU A 19 -15.02 3.47 3.23
N PRO A 20 -16.28 3.03 3.41
CA PRO A 20 -16.72 2.36 4.63
C PRO A 20 -15.86 1.13 4.92
N ALA A 21 -15.79 0.70 6.19
CA ALA A 21 -14.84 -0.33 6.63
C ALA A 21 -14.84 -1.61 5.79
N LYS A 22 -16.04 -2.08 5.43
CA LYS A 22 -16.24 -3.27 4.60
C LYS A 22 -15.81 -3.07 3.14
N GLY A 23 -15.83 -1.83 2.64
CA GLY A 23 -15.51 -1.49 1.25
C GLY A 23 -14.03 -1.64 0.94
N TYR A 24 -13.16 -0.92 1.65
CA TYR A 24 -11.71 -1.04 1.42
C TYR A 24 -11.21 -2.45 1.71
N PHE A 25 -11.80 -3.14 2.70
CA PHE A 25 -11.40 -4.50 3.04
C PHE A 25 -11.66 -5.47 1.89
N ARG A 26 -12.86 -5.43 1.28
CA ARG A 26 -13.19 -6.26 0.11
C ARG A 26 -12.28 -5.97 -1.08
N VAL A 27 -12.00 -4.69 -1.35
CA VAL A 27 -11.08 -4.28 -2.42
C VAL A 27 -9.68 -4.83 -2.16
N GLY A 28 -9.13 -4.62 -0.96
CA GLY A 28 -7.80 -5.11 -0.61
C GLY A 28 -7.71 -6.63 -0.65
N LEU A 29 -8.74 -7.34 -0.17
CA LEU A 29 -8.77 -8.80 -0.23
C LEU A 29 -8.85 -9.33 -1.66
N PHE A 30 -9.69 -8.71 -2.50
CA PHE A 30 -9.76 -9.05 -3.92
C PHE A 30 -8.42 -8.84 -4.62
N LEU A 31 -7.77 -7.69 -4.39
CA LEU A 31 -6.47 -7.37 -4.98
C LEU A 31 -5.36 -8.31 -4.48
N LEU A 32 -5.39 -8.68 -3.20
CA LEU A 32 -4.46 -9.67 -2.65
C LEU A 32 -4.66 -11.04 -3.30
N ALA A 33 -5.91 -11.50 -3.42
CA ALA A 33 -6.23 -12.78 -4.06
C ALA A 33 -5.81 -12.77 -5.53
N ALA A 34 -6.08 -11.68 -6.26
CA ALA A 34 -5.65 -11.50 -7.64
C ALA A 34 -4.11 -11.54 -7.76
N LEU A 35 -3.39 -10.86 -6.87
CA LEU A 35 -1.92 -10.91 -6.84
C LEU A 35 -1.41 -12.32 -6.57
N ILE A 36 -1.99 -13.06 -5.61
CA ILE A 36 -1.60 -14.44 -5.32
C ILE A 36 -1.81 -15.33 -6.55
N VAL A 37 -2.99 -15.28 -7.19
CA VAL A 37 -3.28 -16.06 -8.40
C VAL A 37 -2.29 -15.72 -9.52
N GLN A 38 -2.01 -14.43 -9.72
CA GLN A 38 -1.05 -13.98 -10.71
C GLN A 38 0.35 -14.52 -10.43
N GLN A 39 0.84 -14.45 -9.19
CA GLN A 39 2.14 -14.99 -8.81
C GLN A 39 2.20 -16.52 -8.93
N SER A 40 1.14 -17.24 -8.56
CA SER A 40 1.10 -18.71 -8.63
C SER A 40 1.03 -19.27 -10.05
N THR A 41 0.39 -18.53 -10.96
CA THR A 41 0.29 -18.93 -12.38
C THR A 41 1.48 -18.47 -13.21
N GLY A 42 2.30 -17.54 -12.68
CA GLY A 42 3.36 -16.87 -13.44
C GLY A 42 2.81 -15.96 -14.54
N TRP A 43 1.51 -15.64 -14.52
CA TRP A 43 0.88 -14.80 -15.53
C TRP A 43 1.50 -13.40 -15.53
N GLN A 44 1.83 -12.88 -16.71
CA GLN A 44 2.34 -11.52 -16.89
C GLN A 44 1.58 -10.83 -18.03
N TRP A 45 1.24 -9.56 -17.82
CA TRP A 45 0.69 -8.70 -18.85
C TRP A 45 1.82 -8.19 -19.74
N THR A 46 1.87 -8.67 -20.98
CA THR A 46 2.91 -8.32 -21.97
C THR A 46 3.09 -6.82 -22.18
N LEU A 47 1.99 -6.06 -22.22
CA LEU A 47 2.04 -4.59 -22.31
C LEU A 47 2.74 -3.96 -21.09
N LEU A 48 2.43 -4.46 -19.89
CA LEU A 48 3.05 -3.96 -18.66
C LEU A 48 4.50 -4.40 -18.55
N THR A 49 4.85 -5.60 -19.05
CA THR A 49 6.24 -6.07 -19.15
C THR A 49 7.05 -5.14 -20.05
N GLY A 50 6.54 -4.80 -21.24
CA GLY A 50 7.22 -3.86 -22.13
C GLY A 50 7.40 -2.46 -21.52
N LEU A 51 6.42 -1.97 -20.74
CA LEU A 51 6.58 -0.74 -19.98
C LEU A 51 7.63 -0.90 -18.86
N GLN A 52 7.60 -2.01 -18.13
CA GLN A 52 8.54 -2.29 -17.05
C GLN A 52 9.96 -2.56 -17.54
N ASP A 53 10.19 -2.85 -18.81
CA ASP A 53 11.53 -2.92 -19.39
C ASP A 53 12.16 -1.54 -19.60
N ASP A 54 11.35 -0.49 -19.74
CA ASP A 54 11.81 0.88 -19.88
C ASP A 54 12.34 1.47 -18.56
N ASN A 55 13.56 2.06 -18.62
CA ASN A 55 14.22 2.62 -17.45
C ASN A 55 13.49 3.83 -16.88
N THR A 56 12.91 4.68 -17.73
CA THR A 56 12.17 5.86 -17.28
C THR A 56 10.89 5.45 -16.56
N TYR A 57 10.18 4.44 -17.08
CA TYR A 57 9.00 3.86 -16.45
C TYR A 57 9.32 3.23 -15.08
N LYS A 58 10.37 2.40 -15.00
CA LYS A 58 10.83 1.81 -13.73
C LYS A 58 11.13 2.90 -12.69
N LEU A 59 11.88 3.93 -13.07
CA LEU A 59 12.25 5.03 -12.18
C LEU A 59 11.01 5.81 -11.71
N THR A 60 10.12 6.15 -12.65
CA THR A 60 8.91 6.92 -12.38
C THR A 60 7.95 6.16 -11.46
N THR A 61 7.70 4.89 -11.74
CA THR A 61 6.84 4.04 -10.90
C THR A 61 7.48 3.75 -9.54
N GLY A 62 8.81 3.59 -9.47
CA GLY A 62 9.56 3.44 -8.22
C GLY A 62 9.45 4.67 -7.31
N PHE A 63 9.68 5.87 -7.86
CA PHE A 63 9.46 7.11 -7.11
C PHE A 63 7.99 7.32 -6.74
N GLY A 64 7.06 6.93 -7.60
CA GLY A 64 5.63 6.93 -7.30
C GLY A 64 5.29 6.06 -6.09
N LEU A 65 5.86 4.86 -6.01
CA LEU A 65 5.68 3.94 -4.89
C LEU A 65 6.33 4.48 -3.60
N LEU A 66 7.53 5.05 -3.69
CA LEU A 66 8.17 5.72 -2.55
C LEU A 66 7.33 6.90 -2.03
N ALA A 67 6.84 7.75 -2.93
CA ALA A 67 5.96 8.86 -2.58
C ALA A 67 4.67 8.39 -1.89
N LEU A 68 4.09 7.27 -2.36
CA LEU A 68 2.93 6.65 -1.73
C LEU A 68 3.25 6.17 -0.30
N ILE A 69 4.39 5.51 -0.09
CA ILE A 69 4.83 5.07 1.25
C ILE A 69 5.01 6.27 2.18
N LEU A 70 5.70 7.31 1.71
CA LEU A 70 5.88 8.55 2.48
C LEU A 70 4.53 9.21 2.80
N TYR A 71 3.59 9.19 1.86
CA TYR A 71 2.22 9.66 2.08
C TYR A 71 1.51 8.87 3.19
N GLN A 72 1.66 7.54 3.24
CA GLN A 72 1.12 6.73 4.35
C GLN A 72 1.74 7.13 5.69
N TRP A 73 3.05 7.39 5.72
CA TRP A 73 3.76 7.80 6.93
C TRP A 73 3.29 9.13 7.51
N ARG A 74 2.74 10.04 6.70
CA ARG A 74 2.15 11.31 7.20
C ARG A 74 1.07 11.07 8.25
N PHE A 75 0.27 10.01 8.11
CA PHE A 75 -0.74 9.66 9.11
C PHE A 75 -0.11 9.27 10.46
N SER A 76 0.93 8.42 10.44
CA SER A 76 1.67 8.02 11.63
C SER A 76 2.34 9.19 12.32
N VAL A 77 2.97 10.09 11.55
CA VAL A 77 3.59 11.32 12.08
C VAL A 77 2.56 12.20 12.77
N LYS A 78 1.39 12.43 12.15
CA LYS A 78 0.32 13.24 12.76
C LYS A 78 -0.24 12.63 14.04
N ARG A 79 -0.31 11.30 14.14
CA ARG A 79 -0.66 10.62 15.40
C ARG A 79 0.40 10.79 16.47
N ALA A 80 1.67 10.68 16.11
CA ALA A 80 2.79 10.86 17.04
C ALA A 80 2.89 12.29 17.57
N GLN A 81 2.54 13.29 16.74
CA GLN A 81 2.46 14.71 17.11
C GLN A 81 1.25 15.05 18.00
N GLY A 82 0.42 14.08 18.38
CA GLY A 82 -0.78 14.32 19.18
C GLY A 82 -1.95 14.95 18.41
N GLU A 83 -1.85 15.12 17.09
CA GLU A 83 -2.87 15.77 16.25
C GLU A 83 -4.05 14.82 15.91
N GLN A 84 -4.70 14.25 16.93
CA GLN A 84 -5.70 13.19 16.79
C GLN A 84 -6.86 13.55 15.85
N ARG A 85 -7.32 14.82 15.87
CA ARG A 85 -8.39 15.30 14.97
C ARG A 85 -7.98 15.23 13.50
N LYS A 86 -6.75 15.64 13.16
CA LYS A 86 -6.25 15.57 11.78
C LYS A 86 -5.92 14.14 11.37
N ALA A 87 -5.38 13.35 12.29
CA ALA A 87 -5.17 11.92 12.04
C ALA A 87 -6.50 11.20 11.74
N ALA A 88 -7.57 11.52 12.48
CA ALA A 88 -8.89 10.93 12.25
C ALA A 88 -9.43 11.23 10.84
N THR A 89 -9.26 12.46 10.32
CA THR A 89 -9.69 12.81 8.95
C THR A 89 -8.80 12.21 7.86
N MET A 90 -7.59 11.77 8.20
CA MET A 90 -6.68 11.09 7.26
C MET A 90 -6.91 9.57 7.22
N MET A 91 -7.51 8.99 8.25
CA MET A 91 -7.69 7.54 8.41
C MET A 91 -8.38 6.88 7.21
N GLY A 92 -9.45 7.48 6.69
CA GLY A 92 -10.19 6.94 5.54
C GLY A 92 -9.32 6.80 4.29
N ARG A 93 -8.51 7.83 4.02
CA ARG A 93 -7.54 7.84 2.90
C ARG A 93 -6.40 6.88 3.11
N HIS A 94 -5.83 6.84 4.32
CA HIS A 94 -4.78 5.89 4.69
C HIS A 94 -5.21 4.45 4.40
N LYS A 95 -6.43 4.07 4.81
CA LYS A 95 -7.00 2.74 4.55
C LYS A 95 -7.28 2.49 3.08
N LEU A 96 -7.84 3.47 2.36
CA LEU A 96 -8.14 3.34 0.95
C LEU A 96 -6.87 3.12 0.13
N PHE A 97 -5.88 4.01 0.26
CA PHE A 97 -4.62 3.89 -0.47
C PHE A 97 -3.81 2.66 -0.02
N GLY A 98 -3.88 2.31 1.27
CA GLY A 98 -3.33 1.05 1.78
C GLY A 98 -3.98 -0.18 1.16
N ALA A 99 -5.30 -0.18 0.93
CA ALA A 99 -6.00 -1.29 0.27
C ALA A 99 -5.64 -1.41 -1.23
N LEU A 100 -5.29 -0.29 -1.87
CA LEU A 100 -4.89 -0.25 -3.29
C LEU A 100 -3.40 -0.57 -3.51
N PHE A 101 -2.62 -0.77 -2.45
CA PHE A 101 -1.17 -0.99 -2.53
C PHE A 101 -0.74 -2.12 -3.49
N PRO A 102 -1.45 -3.27 -3.59
CA PRO A 102 -1.11 -4.31 -4.55
C PRO A 102 -1.14 -3.84 -6.01
N LEU A 103 -2.01 -2.89 -6.37
CA LEU A 103 -2.04 -2.32 -7.72
C LEU A 103 -0.80 -1.44 -7.99
N PHE A 104 -0.41 -0.62 -7.01
CA PHE A 104 0.80 0.19 -7.13
C PHE A 104 2.05 -0.67 -7.20
N PHE A 105 2.12 -1.73 -6.39
CA PHE A 105 3.19 -2.74 -6.48
C PHE A 105 3.21 -3.36 -7.88
N LEU A 106 2.06 -3.85 -8.36
CA LEU A 106 1.95 -4.50 -9.67
C LEU A 106 2.39 -3.59 -10.81
N SER A 107 2.05 -2.30 -10.73
CA SER A 107 2.47 -1.30 -11.74
C SER A 107 3.99 -1.15 -11.81
N HIS A 108 4.69 -1.34 -10.69
CA HIS A 108 6.15 -1.25 -10.64
C HIS A 108 6.84 -2.59 -10.94
N SER A 109 6.30 -3.70 -10.45
CA SER A 109 6.83 -5.04 -10.70
C SER A 109 5.72 -6.08 -10.77
N GLN A 110 5.78 -6.96 -11.78
CA GLN A 110 4.88 -8.11 -11.92
C GLN A 110 5.39 -9.37 -11.22
N ILE A 111 6.60 -9.36 -10.70
CA ILE A 111 7.21 -10.51 -10.02
C ILE A 111 7.69 -10.11 -8.63
N LEU A 112 7.55 -11.02 -7.68
CA LEU A 112 8.26 -10.91 -6.41
C LEU A 112 9.75 -11.11 -6.68
N GLY A 113 10.59 -10.21 -6.16
CA GLY A 113 12.03 -10.34 -6.33
C GLY A 113 12.63 -11.50 -5.54
N TYR A 114 13.91 -11.78 -5.80
CA TYR A 114 14.71 -12.75 -5.04
C TYR A 114 15.74 -12.05 -4.14
N GLY A 115 16.32 -12.77 -3.17
CA GLY A 115 17.28 -12.20 -2.22
C GLY A 115 16.71 -11.01 -1.45
N TYR A 116 17.41 -9.88 -1.43
CA TYR A 116 16.95 -8.69 -0.70
C TYR A 116 15.66 -8.10 -1.30
N LEU A 117 15.44 -8.20 -2.62
CA LEU A 117 14.19 -7.76 -3.25
C LEU A 117 13.00 -8.64 -2.81
N GLY A 118 13.26 -9.92 -2.54
CA GLY A 118 12.29 -10.83 -1.93
C GLY A 118 11.91 -10.38 -0.52
N ILE A 119 12.90 -9.99 0.30
CA ILE A 119 12.67 -9.45 1.65
C ILE A 119 11.87 -8.13 1.58
N LEU A 120 12.20 -7.24 0.64
CA LEU A 120 11.46 -6.00 0.40
C LEU A 120 10.00 -6.30 0.03
N SER A 121 9.78 -7.20 -0.92
CA SER A 121 8.44 -7.59 -1.39
C SER A 121 7.62 -8.25 -0.28
N LEU A 122 8.24 -9.14 0.51
CA LEU A 122 7.58 -9.78 1.65
C LEU A 122 7.22 -8.77 2.74
N THR A 123 8.14 -7.85 3.06
CA THR A 123 7.89 -6.80 4.06
C THR A 123 6.75 -5.89 3.64
N LEU A 124 6.70 -5.52 2.35
CA LEU A 124 5.59 -4.77 1.75
C LEU A 124 4.26 -5.53 1.90
N LEU A 125 4.22 -6.82 1.56
CA LEU A 125 3.02 -7.65 1.68
C LEU A 125 2.57 -7.83 3.14
N LEU A 126 3.49 -8.03 4.08
CA LEU A 126 3.17 -8.13 5.51
C LEU A 126 2.67 -6.80 6.07
N ALA A 127 3.27 -5.67 5.68
CA ALA A 127 2.79 -4.34 6.06
C ALA A 127 1.37 -4.08 5.51
N PHE A 128 1.12 -4.48 4.26
CA PHE A 128 -0.21 -4.45 3.65
C PHE A 128 -1.21 -5.33 4.41
N LEU A 129 -0.87 -6.59 4.69
CA LEU A 129 -1.73 -7.54 5.40
C LEU A 129 -2.10 -7.02 6.79
N THR A 130 -1.12 -6.57 7.56
CA THR A 130 -1.38 -6.00 8.90
C THR A 130 -2.26 -4.75 8.82
N GLY A 131 -2.12 -3.92 7.78
CA GLY A 131 -2.99 -2.76 7.56
C GLY A 131 -4.43 -3.14 7.16
N LEU A 132 -4.57 -4.15 6.30
CA LEU A 132 -5.87 -4.66 5.84
C LEU A 132 -6.66 -5.29 6.99
N PHE A 133 -6.00 -6.13 7.79
CA PHE A 133 -6.55 -6.80 8.97
C PHE A 133 -6.41 -5.94 10.23
N ASN A 134 -6.86 -4.69 10.16
CA ASN A 134 -6.84 -3.79 11.32
C ASN A 134 -7.92 -4.12 12.36
N PHE A 135 -7.84 -3.48 13.53
CA PHE A 135 -8.76 -3.70 14.67
C PHE A 135 -10.24 -3.41 14.40
N GLN A 136 -10.60 -2.73 13.30
CA GLN A 136 -12.01 -2.55 12.92
C GLN A 136 -12.57 -3.75 12.15
N ILE A 137 -11.68 -4.54 11.54
CA ILE A 137 -12.02 -5.75 10.81
C ILE A 137 -11.88 -6.96 11.74
N VAL A 138 -10.76 -7.03 12.47
CA VAL A 138 -10.47 -8.11 13.40
C VAL A 138 -11.02 -7.77 14.79
N THR A 139 -12.10 -8.45 15.18
CA THR A 139 -12.82 -8.22 16.44
C THR A 139 -12.22 -9.01 17.61
N ILE A 140 -10.92 -8.83 17.87
CA ILE A 140 -10.23 -9.43 19.02
C ILE A 140 -10.27 -8.44 20.20
N HIS A 141 -10.90 -8.85 21.31
CA HIS A 141 -11.15 -8.00 22.48
C HIS A 141 -10.06 -8.11 23.57
N LYS A 142 -8.93 -8.77 23.29
CA LYS A 142 -7.83 -8.90 24.26
C LYS A 142 -7.00 -7.62 24.33
N SER A 143 -6.65 -7.18 25.55
CA SER A 143 -5.93 -5.91 25.79
C SER A 143 -4.54 -5.87 25.14
N TRP A 144 -3.86 -7.00 25.01
CA TRP A 144 -2.54 -7.11 24.38
C TRP A 144 -2.57 -7.04 22.84
N TYR A 145 -3.72 -7.33 22.22
CA TYR A 145 -3.81 -7.46 20.76
C TYR A 145 -3.56 -6.12 20.05
N ARG A 146 -4.21 -5.06 20.52
CA ARG A 146 -4.06 -3.72 19.93
C ARG A 146 -2.62 -3.21 19.93
N PRO A 147 -1.88 -3.21 21.06
CA PRO A 147 -0.50 -2.77 21.06
C PRO A 147 0.39 -3.68 20.20
N ALA A 148 0.22 -5.00 20.25
CA ALA A 148 0.98 -5.92 19.41
C ALA A 148 0.76 -5.66 17.92
N TRP A 149 -0.49 -5.48 17.50
CA TRP A 149 -0.85 -5.17 16.11
C TRP A 149 -0.27 -3.84 15.65
N ILE A 150 -0.38 -2.76 16.45
CA ILE A 150 0.21 -1.46 16.11
C ILE A 150 1.72 -1.58 15.97
N SER A 151 2.40 -2.24 16.92
CA SER A 151 3.84 -2.42 16.88
C SER A 151 4.28 -3.20 15.65
N ALA A 152 3.59 -4.30 15.31
CA ALA A 152 3.87 -5.07 14.11
C ALA A 152 3.68 -4.24 12.83
N HIS A 153 2.53 -3.56 12.69
CA HIS A 153 2.23 -2.79 11.48
C HIS A 153 3.19 -1.61 11.29
N VAL A 154 3.46 -0.85 12.34
CA VAL A 154 4.38 0.30 12.29
C VAL A 154 5.82 -0.17 12.12
N GLY A 155 6.24 -1.23 12.81
CA GLY A 155 7.57 -1.83 12.66
C GLY A 155 7.84 -2.32 11.24
N LEU A 156 6.90 -3.06 10.65
CA LEU A 156 6.97 -3.49 9.25
C LEU A 156 7.00 -2.29 8.29
N SER A 157 6.20 -1.24 8.56
CA SER A 157 6.21 -0.02 7.75
C SER A 157 7.53 0.74 7.83
N MET A 158 8.24 0.66 8.96
CA MET A 158 9.56 1.26 9.14
C MET A 158 10.63 0.45 8.42
N ALA A 159 10.60 -0.88 8.58
CA ALA A 159 11.48 -1.78 7.84
C ALA A 159 11.30 -1.61 6.33
N LEU A 160 10.04 -1.48 5.86
CA LEU A 160 9.74 -1.20 4.45
C LEU A 160 10.37 0.11 3.97
N LEU A 161 10.29 1.18 4.77
CA LEU A 161 10.88 2.47 4.41
C LEU A 161 12.41 2.38 4.29
N LEU A 162 13.07 1.69 5.22
CA LEU A 162 14.52 1.48 5.17
C LEU A 162 14.94 0.62 3.98
N LEU A 163 14.23 -0.49 3.74
CA LEU A 163 14.49 -1.37 2.59
C LEU A 163 14.24 -0.64 1.26
N MET A 164 13.23 0.22 1.19
CA MET A 164 12.95 1.05 0.02
C MET A 164 14.06 2.08 -0.22
N ALA A 165 14.54 2.76 0.84
CA ALA A 165 15.67 3.67 0.73
C ALA A 165 16.94 2.95 0.26
N TYR A 166 17.21 1.76 0.80
CA TYR A 166 18.31 0.90 0.35
C TYR A 166 18.14 0.47 -1.11
N HIS A 167 16.93 0.09 -1.53
CA HIS A 167 16.65 -0.29 -2.91
C HIS A 167 16.92 0.86 -3.89
N VAL A 168 16.44 2.06 -3.59
CA VAL A 168 16.72 3.28 -4.38
C VAL A 168 18.22 3.58 -4.42
N TYR A 169 18.91 3.45 -3.29
CA TYR A 169 20.35 3.66 -3.21
C TYR A 169 21.12 2.68 -4.11
N ILE A 170 20.85 1.37 -4.01
CA ILE A 170 21.52 0.35 -4.81
C ILE A 170 21.21 0.54 -6.30
N ASP A 171 19.95 0.80 -6.65
CA ASP A 171 19.57 1.04 -8.05
C ASP A 171 20.30 2.25 -8.64
N TYR A 172 20.54 3.31 -7.86
CA TYR A 172 21.29 4.48 -8.35
C TYR A 172 22.81 4.30 -8.31
N ALA A 173 23.34 3.64 -7.28
CA ALA A 173 24.78 3.50 -7.07
C ALA A 173 25.43 2.47 -8.01
N PHE A 174 24.67 1.48 -8.47
CA PHE A 174 25.14 0.39 -9.33
C PHE A 174 24.46 0.38 -10.71
N LYS A 175 23.82 1.49 -11.10
CA LYS A 175 23.33 1.73 -12.46
C LYS A 175 24.42 2.20 -13.39
#